data_AF-F0RJJ6-F1
#
_entry.id   AF-F0RJJ6-F1
#
_cell.length_a   1.000
_cell.length_b   1.000
_cell.length_c   1.000
_cell.angle_alpha   90.00
_cell.angle_beta   90.00
_cell.angle_gamma   90.00
#
_symmetry.space_group_name_H-M   'P 1'
#
loop_
_entity.id
_entity.type
_entity.pdbx_description
1 polymer ?
#
loop_
_entity_poly.entity_id
_entity_poly.type
_entity_poly.pdbx_seq_one_letter_code
_entity_poly.pdbx_strand_id
1 'polypeptide(L)'
;MELNINKNVMRDIVMAAVEDIDGVCIAPAPSPVGEVLKESETARLPRALRLTQSGHSVAVDLGLNVDYGQNLVDLAARTQRSVAENLELMCGCQVDAVNVSVLGVSLPAASSSAGKRSQPGAGS
;
A
#
# COMPACT_ATOMS: atom_id res chain seq x y z
N MET A 1 24.52 7.18 -19.10
CA MET A 1 24.81 6.54 -17.79
C MET A 1 23.53 5.84 -17.40
N GLU A 2 23.49 4.50 -17.47
CA GLU A 2 22.29 3.73 -17.15
C GLU A 2 22.21 3.54 -15.63
N LEU A 3 21.27 4.24 -14.99
CA LEU A 3 20.93 4.02 -13.59
C LEU A 3 19.97 2.83 -13.51
N ASN A 4 20.54 1.63 -13.41
CA ASN A 4 19.79 0.43 -13.04
C ASN A 4 19.46 0.47 -11.55
N ILE A 5 18.41 1.20 -11.18
CA ILE A 5 17.90 1.18 -9.81
C ILE A 5 17.31 -0.20 -9.53
N ASN A 6 17.65 -0.75 -8.38
CA ASN A 6 17.19 -2.07 -7.97
C ASN A 6 15.66 -2.06 -7.81
N LYS A 7 14.99 -3.10 -8.34
CA LYS A 7 13.53 -3.26 -8.23
C LYS A 7 13.02 -3.24 -6.78
N ASN A 8 13.86 -3.54 -5.80
CA ASN A 8 13.50 -3.44 -4.38
C ASN A 8 13.34 -1.98 -3.95
N VAL A 9 14.27 -1.11 -4.34
CA VAL A 9 14.20 0.34 -4.05
C VAL A 9 12.96 0.96 -4.69
N MET A 10 12.66 0.58 -5.95
CA MET A 10 11.43 1.03 -6.60
C MET A 10 10.17 0.58 -5.84
N ARG A 11 10.16 -0.62 -5.28
CA ARG A 11 9.03 -1.09 -4.46
C ARG A 11 8.89 -0.25 -3.20
N ASP A 12 10.00 0.01 -2.50
CA ASP A 12 9.98 0.81 -1.27
C ASP A 12 9.42 2.21 -1.53
N ILE A 13 9.81 2.83 -2.66
CA ILE A 13 9.27 4.14 -3.08
C ILE A 13 7.77 4.07 -3.35
N VAL A 14 7.30 3.03 -4.06
CA VAL A 14 5.86 2.85 -4.30
C VAL A 14 5.10 2.63 -3.01
N MET A 15 5.65 1.85 -2.07
CA MET A 15 5.03 1.62 -0.76
C MET A 15 4.89 2.94 0.02
N ALA A 16 5.97 3.71 0.11
CA ALA A 16 5.96 5.01 0.77
C ALA A 16 4.95 5.99 0.12
N ALA A 17 4.88 6.02 -1.21
CA ALA A 17 3.95 6.89 -1.94
C ALA A 17 2.47 6.52 -1.74
N VAL A 18 2.18 5.23 -1.50
CA VAL A 18 0.83 4.75 -1.19
C VAL A 18 0.47 5.00 0.27
N GLU A 19 1.42 4.88 1.20
CA GLU A 19 1.22 5.14 2.63
C GLU A 19 0.87 6.61 2.94
N ASP A 20 1.27 7.55 2.10
CA ASP A 20 0.92 8.98 2.22
C ASP A 20 -0.56 9.26 1.90
N ILE A 21 -1.29 8.28 1.33
CA ILE A 21 -2.66 8.44 0.89
C ILE A 21 -3.62 7.94 1.96
N ASP A 22 -4.33 8.90 2.56
CA ASP A 22 -5.36 8.64 3.56
C ASP A 22 -6.46 7.71 3.01
N GLY A 23 -6.82 6.68 3.78
CA GLY A 23 -7.88 5.73 3.44
C GLY A 23 -7.47 4.57 2.53
N VAL A 24 -6.16 4.39 2.27
CA VAL A 24 -5.61 3.31 1.44
C VAL A 24 -4.57 2.52 2.21
N CYS A 25 -4.56 1.21 2.00
CA CYS A 25 -3.46 0.35 2.40
C CYS A 25 -3.19 -0.68 1.30
N ILE A 26 -1.91 -1.01 1.05
CA ILE A 26 -1.58 -2.10 0.13
C ILE A 26 -2.14 -3.40 0.72
N ALA A 27 -2.94 -4.11 -0.07
CA ALA A 27 -3.61 -5.29 0.41
C ALA A 27 -2.58 -6.36 0.84
N PRO A 28 -2.73 -6.97 2.03
CA PRO A 28 -1.88 -8.09 2.42
C PRO A 28 -2.11 -9.25 1.45
N ALA A 29 -1.04 -9.97 1.08
CA ALA A 29 -1.22 -11.17 0.27
C ALA A 29 -2.03 -12.22 1.05
N PRO A 30 -2.97 -12.93 0.39
CA PRO A 30 -3.72 -13.99 1.05
C PRO A 30 -2.76 -15.11 1.48
N SER A 31 -2.65 -15.32 2.80
CA SER A 31 -1.96 -16.48 3.35
C SER A 31 -2.86 -17.71 3.18
N PRO A 32 -2.39 -18.79 2.51
CA PRO A 32 -3.15 -20.03 2.49
C PRO A 32 -3.23 -20.54 3.94
N VAL A 33 -4.46 -20.68 4.43
CA VAL A 33 -4.81 -21.28 5.72
C VAL A 33 -4.36 -22.75 5.70
N GLY A 34 -3.10 -22.99 6.06
CA GLY A 34 -2.49 -24.33 6.01
C GLY A 34 -0.97 -24.33 5.99
N GLU A 35 -0.33 -23.22 5.62
CA GLU A 35 1.14 -23.15 5.51
C GLU A 35 1.72 -22.20 6.57
N VAL A 36 1.46 -22.52 7.84
CA VAL A 36 2.48 -22.25 8.87
C VAL A 36 3.62 -23.16 8.49
N LEU A 37 4.67 -22.65 7.83
CA LEU A 37 6.01 -23.25 7.63
C LEU A 37 6.65 -22.63 6.38
N LYS A 38 7.23 -21.43 6.54
CA LYS A 38 8.50 -20.98 5.93
C LYS A 38 8.62 -19.48 6.10
N GLU A 39 9.43 -19.10 7.08
CA GLU A 39 10.08 -17.80 7.16
C GLU A 39 10.69 -17.45 5.80
N SER A 40 10.00 -16.62 5.04
CA SER A 40 10.60 -15.79 4.01
C SER A 40 9.88 -14.46 4.08
N GLU A 41 10.44 -13.55 4.86
CA GLU A 41 9.96 -12.16 5.02
C GLU A 41 9.84 -11.43 3.67
N THR A 42 10.44 -11.94 2.60
CA THR A 42 10.45 -11.37 1.25
C THR A 42 9.35 -11.89 0.31
N ALA A 43 8.52 -12.86 0.72
CA ALA A 43 7.53 -13.50 -0.15
C ALA A 43 6.07 -13.08 0.11
N ARG A 44 5.82 -12.07 0.95
CA ARG A 44 4.46 -11.66 1.37
C ARG A 44 3.77 -10.61 0.50
N LEU A 45 4.39 -10.17 -0.60
CA LEU A 45 3.82 -9.15 -1.53
C LEU A 45 3.62 -9.56 -3.01
N PRO A 46 3.65 -10.84 -3.45
CA PRO A 46 3.68 -11.15 -4.88
C PRO A 46 2.38 -10.89 -5.65
N ARG A 47 1.26 -10.54 -4.97
CA ARG A 47 -0.03 -10.24 -5.62
C ARG A 47 -0.47 -8.78 -5.54
N ALA A 48 -0.03 -8.02 -4.55
CA ALA A 48 -0.52 -6.65 -4.32
C ALA A 48 0.39 -5.57 -4.90
N LEU A 49 1.65 -5.89 -5.24
CA LEU A 49 2.55 -4.93 -5.88
C LEU A 49 3.48 -5.64 -6.88
N ARG A 50 3.31 -5.36 -8.17
CA ARG A 50 4.17 -5.85 -9.24
C ARG A 50 4.75 -4.69 -10.03
N LEU A 51 6.05 -4.77 -10.29
CA LEU A 51 6.78 -3.84 -11.14
C LEU A 51 7.28 -4.56 -12.39
N THR A 52 6.92 -4.03 -13.55
CA THR A 52 7.37 -4.51 -14.85
C THR A 52 8.22 -3.43 -15.49
N GLN A 53 9.52 -3.71 -15.65
CA GLN A 53 10.48 -2.76 -16.22
C GLN A 53 10.80 -3.17 -17.66
N SER A 54 10.73 -2.21 -18.56
CA SER A 54 11.08 -2.34 -19.98
C SER A 54 12.06 -1.24 -20.34
N GLY A 55 13.37 -1.54 -20.22
CA GLY A 55 14.42 -0.55 -20.40
C GLY A 55 14.33 0.58 -19.37
N HIS A 56 14.00 1.79 -19.84
CA HIS A 56 13.85 2.98 -19.01
C HIS A 56 12.42 3.26 -18.55
N SER A 57 11.46 2.47 -19.03
CA SER A 57 10.05 2.61 -18.66
C SER A 57 9.66 1.57 -17.61
N VAL A 58 8.74 1.95 -16.72
CA VAL A 58 8.19 1.09 -15.68
C VAL A 58 6.67 1.12 -15.70
N ALA A 59 6.06 -0.06 -15.58
CA ALA A 59 4.64 -0.23 -15.32
C ALA A 59 4.44 -0.83 -13.92
N VAL A 60 3.45 -0.32 -13.22
CA VAL A 60 3.14 -0.67 -11.83
C VAL A 60 1.74 -1.25 -11.75
N ASP A 61 1.60 -2.42 -11.14
CA ASP A 61 0.30 -3.00 -10.78
C ASP A 61 0.17 -3.03 -9.25
N LEU A 62 -0.90 -2.40 -8.75
CA LEU A 62 -1.20 -2.20 -7.33
C LEU A 62 -2.53 -2.85 -6.96
N GLY A 63 -2.52 -3.61 -5.87
CA GLY A 63 -3.67 -4.15 -5.20
C GLY A 63 -3.86 -3.45 -3.85
N LEU A 64 -4.98 -2.75 -3.68
CA LEU A 64 -5.25 -1.92 -2.50
C LEU A 64 -6.48 -2.40 -1.74
N ASN A 65 -6.42 -2.29 -0.42
CA ASN A 65 -7.61 -2.22 0.43
C ASN A 65 -7.95 -0.76 0.68
N VAL A 66 -9.23 -0.45 0.68
CA VAL A 66 -9.74 0.93 0.79
C VAL A 66 -10.70 1.04 1.95
N ASP A 67 -10.68 2.16 2.67
CA ASP A 67 -11.66 2.41 3.72
C ASP A 67 -13.05 2.68 3.17
N TYR A 68 -14.06 2.17 3.87
CA TYR A 68 -15.46 2.37 3.52
C TYR A 68 -15.82 3.86 3.55
N GLY A 69 -16.56 4.30 2.52
CA GLY A 69 -16.99 5.68 2.38
C GLY A 69 -16.05 6.55 1.53
N GLN A 70 -14.92 6.02 1.07
CA GLN A 70 -14.03 6.72 0.14
C GLN A 70 -14.56 6.70 -1.30
N ASN A 71 -14.27 7.76 -2.06
CA ASN A 71 -14.54 7.78 -3.50
C ASN A 71 -13.43 7.03 -4.24
N LEU A 72 -13.74 5.84 -4.75
CA LEU A 72 -12.74 4.96 -5.37
C LEU A 72 -12.06 5.57 -6.60
N VAL A 73 -12.79 6.35 -7.40
CA VAL A 73 -12.26 6.94 -8.64
C VAL A 73 -11.22 8.00 -8.31
N ASP A 74 -11.59 8.89 -7.40
CA ASP A 74 -10.73 9.98 -6.96
C ASP A 74 -9.51 9.44 -6.18
N LEU A 75 -9.72 8.43 -5.35
CA LEU A 75 -8.65 7.74 -4.63
C LEU A 75 -7.67 7.06 -5.58
N ALA A 76 -8.16 6.30 -6.57
CA ALA A 76 -7.32 5.66 -7.56
C ALA A 76 -6.50 6.69 -8.36
N ALA A 77 -7.12 7.81 -8.77
CA ALA A 77 -6.42 8.88 -9.47
C ALA A 77 -5.32 9.51 -8.62
N ARG A 78 -5.58 9.74 -7.33
CA ARG A 78 -4.58 10.22 -6.36
C ARG A 78 -3.43 9.22 -6.20
N THR A 79 -3.73 7.93 -6.09
CA THR A 79 -2.69 6.88 -6.00
C THR A 79 -1.85 6.78 -7.26
N GLN A 80 -2.48 6.76 -8.43
CA GLN A 80 -1.78 6.72 -9.71
C GLN A 80 -0.82 7.90 -9.85
N ARG A 81 -1.28 9.10 -9.51
CA ARG A 81 -0.49 10.32 -9.58
C ARG A 81 0.67 10.31 -8.59
N SER A 82 0.42 10.01 -7.32
CA SER A 82 1.47 9.97 -6.28
C SER A 82 2.56 8.97 -6.64
N VAL A 83 2.18 7.77 -7.07
CA VAL A 83 3.13 6.71 -7.43
C VAL A 83 3.94 7.08 -8.68
N ALA A 84 3.29 7.64 -9.71
CA ALA A 84 3.98 8.06 -10.91
C ALA A 84 4.98 9.18 -10.60
N GLU A 85 4.55 10.25 -9.94
CA GLU A 85 5.40 11.39 -9.60
C GLU A 85 6.60 10.97 -8.75
N ASN A 86 6.40 10.13 -7.73
CA ASN A 86 7.51 9.67 -6.87
C ASN A 86 8.51 8.79 -7.64
N LEU A 87 8.05 7.89 -8.51
CA LEU A 87 8.96 7.06 -9.31
C LEU A 87 9.74 7.89 -10.33
N GLU A 88 9.08 8.80 -11.04
CA GLU A 88 9.75 9.66 -12.02
C GLU A 88 10.78 10.59 -11.34
N LEU A 89 10.41 11.18 -10.19
CA LEU A 89 11.28 12.09 -9.45
C LEU A 89 12.48 11.38 -8.78
N MET A 90 12.24 10.25 -8.10
CA MET A 90 13.28 9.58 -7.32
C MET A 90 14.12 8.62 -8.15
N CYS A 91 13.50 7.93 -9.10
CA CYS A 91 14.19 6.93 -9.91
C CYS A 91 14.65 7.45 -11.27
N GLY A 92 14.14 8.60 -11.72
CA GLY A 92 14.45 9.13 -13.04
C GLY A 92 14.08 8.18 -14.16
N CYS A 93 13.05 7.33 -13.97
CA CYS A 93 12.49 6.45 -14.99
C CYS A 93 11.19 7.03 -15.54
N GLN A 94 10.75 6.55 -16.71
CA GLN A 94 9.45 6.95 -17.27
C GLN A 94 8.36 5.98 -16.81
N VAL A 95 7.26 6.49 -16.26
CA VAL A 95 6.14 5.64 -15.85
C VAL A 95 5.17 5.49 -17.03
N ASP A 96 4.98 4.26 -17.50
CA ASP A 96 4.09 3.96 -18.63
C ASP A 96 2.64 3.83 -18.17
N ALA A 97 2.43 3.10 -17.07
CA ALA A 97 1.13 2.85 -16.50
C ALA A 97 1.21 2.58 -14.99
N VAL A 98 0.18 3.02 -14.27
CA VAL A 98 -0.09 2.62 -12.89
C VAL A 98 -1.50 2.04 -12.82
N ASN A 99 -1.59 0.74 -12.69
CA ASN A 99 -2.85 0.00 -12.61
C ASN A 99 -3.23 -0.19 -11.14
N VAL A 100 -4.40 0.30 -10.74
CA VAL A 100 -4.91 0.17 -9.37
C VAL A 100 -6.11 -0.76 -9.36
N SER A 101 -6.01 -1.82 -8.57
CA SER A 101 -7.06 -2.80 -8.31
C SER A 101 -7.47 -2.74 -6.84
N VAL A 102 -8.77 -2.55 -6.58
CA VAL A 102 -9.29 -2.61 -5.21
C VAL A 102 -9.63 -4.05 -4.88
N LEU A 103 -8.92 -4.61 -3.91
CA LEU A 103 -9.02 -6.01 -3.49
C LEU A 103 -9.94 -6.21 -2.28
N GLY A 104 -10.16 -5.16 -1.49
CA GLY A 104 -11.02 -5.21 -0.32
C GLY A 104 -11.47 -3.83 0.14
N VAL A 105 -12.58 -3.79 0.88
CA VAL A 105 -13.07 -2.59 1.56
C VAL A 105 -13.15 -2.87 3.05
N SER A 106 -12.48 -2.04 3.85
CA SER A 106 -12.46 -2.14 5.31
C SER A 106 -13.41 -1.12 5.92
N LEU A 107 -14.18 -1.52 6.93
CA LEU A 107 -14.83 -0.52 7.77
C LEU A 107 -13.77 0.03 8.73
N PRO A 108 -13.58 1.35 8.80
CA PRO A 108 -12.69 1.93 9.79
C PRO A 108 -13.17 1.49 11.17
N ALA A 109 -12.27 0.95 11.99
CA ALA A 109 -12.61 0.56 13.34
C ALA A 109 -13.19 1.79 14.04
N ALA A 110 -14.45 1.70 14.48
CA ALA A 110 -15.09 2.78 15.21
C ALA A 110 -14.15 3.16 16.36
N SER A 111 -13.65 4.41 16.34
CA SER A 111 -12.87 4.99 17.42
C SER A 111 -13.66 4.74 18.70
N SER A 112 -13.23 3.72 19.44
CA SER A 112 -13.85 3.35 20.69
C SER A 112 -13.32 4.37 21.68
N SER A 113 -14.00 5.51 21.78
CA SER A 113 -13.94 6.38 22.95
C SER A 113 -14.57 5.61 24.12
N ALA A 114 -13.87 4.58 24.60
CA ALA A 114 -14.16 3.92 25.85
C ALA A 114 -13.87 4.93 26.95
N GLY A 115 -14.93 5.59 27.42
CA GLY A 115 -14.87 6.61 28.44
C GLY A 115 -14.08 6.12 29.65
N LYS A 116 -13.11 6.93 30.08
CA LYS A 116 -12.54 6.89 31.42
C LYS A 116 -13.69 6.85 32.43
N ARG A 117 -14.00 5.67 32.95
CA ARG A 117 -14.94 5.50 34.05
C ARG A 117 -14.21 5.97 35.32
N SER A 118 -14.46 7.22 35.68
CA SER A 118 -14.04 7.84 36.94
C SER A 118 -14.45 6.97 38.14
N GLN A 119 -13.54 6.91 39.13
CA GLN A 119 -13.63 6.18 40.41
C GLN A 119 -14.88 6.54 41.23
N PRO A 120 -15.18 5.76 42.29
CA PRO A 120 -14.94 6.34 43.61
C PRO A 120 -14.26 5.36 44.59
N GLY A 121 -13.51 5.94 45.53
CA GLY A 121 -12.65 5.24 46.47
C GLY A 121 -13.34 4.43 47.56
N ALA A 122 -12.52 3.60 48.19
CA ALA A 122 -12.64 3.12 49.55
C ALA A 122 -11.23 3.31 50.14
N GLY A 123 -10.97 4.11 51.17
CA GLY A 123 -11.85 4.47 52.28
C GLY A 123 -11.70 3.42 53.37
N SER A 124 -10.75 3.71 54.28
CA SER A 124 -10.39 3.03 55.54
C SER A 124 -9.46 1.83 55.49
#